data_AF-A0A942S692-F1
#
_entry.id   AF-A0A942S692-F1
#
_cell.length_a   1.000
_cell.length_b   1.000
_cell.length_c   1.000
_cell.angle_alpha   90.00
_cell.angle_beta   90.00
_cell.angle_gamma   90.00
#
_symmetry.space_group_name_H-M   'P 1'
#
loop_
_entity.id
_entity.type
_entity.pdbx_description
1 polymer ?
#
loop_
_entity_poly.entity_id
_entity_poly.type
_entity_poly.pdbx_seq_one_letter_code
_entity_poly.pdbx_strand_id
1 'polypeptide(L)'
;MKLLLISNSTNAGEVYLAWPQQFIADFMHKHNVKKVLFVPYAGVGLSTESLEKSYDVYEQRVATVFATLGFEVESVHRSANPVSAVNEAECIAVGGGN
;
A
#
# COMPACT_ATOMS: atom_id res chain seq x y z
N MET A 1 -6.20 -2.84 18.89
CA MET A 1 -5.88 -2.84 17.45
C MET A 1 -5.94 -1.40 16.93
N LYS A 2 -5.10 -1.06 15.95
CA LYS A 2 -5.08 0.25 15.26
C LYS A 2 -5.38 -0.03 13.78
N LEU A 3 -6.51 0.43 13.27
CA LEU A 3 -6.96 0.11 11.92
C LEU A 3 -7.51 1.34 11.22
N LEU A 4 -7.24 1.43 9.92
CA LEU A 4 -7.89 2.31 8.98
C LEU A 4 -8.48 1.42 7.87
N LEU A 5 -9.80 1.37 7.77
CA LEU A 5 -10.51 0.56 6.79
C LEU A 5 -11.18 1.48 5.77
N ILE A 6 -10.81 1.33 4.51
CA ILE A 6 -11.23 2.20 3.40
C ILE A 6 -12.10 1.37 2.46
N SER A 7 -13.30 1.87 2.14
CA SER A 7 -14.28 1.11 1.33
C SER A 7 -13.89 0.96 -0.14
N ASN A 8 -13.23 1.96 -0.72
CA ASN A 8 -12.85 2.02 -2.13
C ASN A 8 -11.60 2.88 -2.29
N SER A 9 -10.81 2.61 -3.33
CA SER A 9 -9.57 3.36 -3.57
C SER A 9 -9.78 4.72 -4.24
N THR A 10 -10.88 4.91 -4.97
CA THR A 10 -11.07 6.07 -5.87
C THR A 10 -12.55 6.43 -5.95
N ASN A 11 -12.88 7.71 -5.75
CA ASN A 11 -14.22 8.23 -6.05
C ASN A 11 -14.33 8.59 -7.53
N ALA A 12 -15.56 8.68 -8.05
CA ALA A 12 -15.78 9.08 -9.44
C ALA A 12 -15.20 10.47 -9.72
N GLY A 13 -14.32 10.57 -10.72
CA GLY A 13 -13.66 11.82 -11.11
C GLY A 13 -12.39 12.17 -10.33
N GLU A 14 -12.00 11.37 -9.34
CA GLU A 14 -10.76 11.57 -8.59
C GLU A 14 -9.61 10.69 -9.08
N VAL A 15 -8.38 11.08 -8.73
CA VAL A 15 -7.21 10.23 -8.91
C VAL A 15 -7.13 9.16 -7.81
N TYR A 16 -6.34 8.11 -8.07
CA TYR A 16 -6.17 6.99 -7.14
C TYR A 16 -5.77 7.45 -5.74
N LEU A 17 -6.48 6.95 -4.73
CA LEU A 17 -6.33 7.28 -3.31
C LEU A 17 -6.46 8.76 -2.96
N ALA A 18 -7.04 9.62 -3.81
CA ALA A 18 -7.19 11.05 -3.51
C ALA A 18 -8.03 11.35 -2.25
N TRP A 19 -9.29 10.91 -2.17
CA TRP A 19 -10.10 11.17 -0.99
C TRP A 19 -9.56 10.60 0.34
N PRO A 20 -8.91 9.40 0.41
CA PRO A 20 -8.42 8.90 1.68
C PRO A 20 -7.06 9.47 2.10
N GLN A 21 -6.36 10.29 1.28
CA GLN A 21 -4.98 10.72 1.56
C GLN A 21 -4.81 11.31 2.95
N GLN A 22 -5.69 12.23 3.36
CA GLN A 22 -5.60 12.86 4.66
C GLN A 22 -5.80 11.86 5.80
N PHE A 23 -6.74 10.93 5.67
CA PHE A 23 -6.99 9.89 6.67
C PHE A 23 -5.80 8.93 6.79
N ILE A 24 -5.15 8.60 5.67
CA ILE A 24 -3.91 7.81 5.66
C ILE A 24 -2.80 8.58 6.40
N ALA A 25 -2.55 9.84 6.03
CA ALA A 25 -1.51 10.65 6.65
C ALA A 25 -1.73 10.83 8.16
N ASP A 26 -2.94 11.18 8.57
CA ASP A 26 -3.28 11.36 9.99
C ASP A 26 -3.11 10.07 10.79
N PHE A 27 -3.53 8.94 10.23
CA PHE A 27 -3.37 7.63 10.87
C PHE A 27 -1.90 7.26 11.07
N MET A 28 -1.07 7.47 10.04
CA MET A 28 0.36 7.16 10.07
C MET A 28 1.12 8.10 11.02
N HIS A 29 0.86 9.41 10.96
CA HIS A 29 1.48 10.40 11.85
C HIS A 29 1.11 10.16 13.32
N LYS A 30 -0.17 9.88 13.61
CA LYS A 30 -0.62 9.54 14.97
C LYS A 30 0.13 8.33 15.55
N HIS A 31 0.67 7.47 14.71
CA HIS A 31 1.39 6.26 15.10
C HIS A 31 2.89 6.31 14.82
N ASN A 32 3.44 7.47 14.45
CA ASN A 32 4.85 7.69 14.14
C ASN A 32 5.41 6.73 13.08
N VAL A 33 4.59 6.36 12.09
CA VAL A 33 5.00 5.50 10.99
C VAL A 33 5.86 6.31 10.02
N LYS A 34 6.96 5.71 9.56
CA LYS A 34 7.81 6.21 8.47
C LYS A 34 7.83 5.26 7.28
N LYS A 35 7.79 3.96 7.56
CA LYS A 35 7.91 2.89 6.57
C LYS A 35 6.68 1.97 6.59
N VAL A 36 6.17 1.67 5.41
CA VAL A 36 4.97 0.86 5.22
C VAL A 36 5.33 -0.40 4.43
N LEU A 37 4.99 -1.56 4.99
CA LEU A 37 5.02 -2.81 4.25
C LEU A 37 3.73 -2.96 3.44
N PHE A 38 3.83 -3.04 2.12
CA PHE A 38 2.69 -3.19 1.23
C PHE A 38 2.45 -4.65 0.82
N VAL A 39 1.21 -5.12 0.98
CA VAL A 39 0.74 -6.45 0.57
C VAL A 39 -0.05 -6.32 -0.74
N PRO A 40 0.52 -6.75 -1.89
CA PRO A 40 -0.01 -6.44 -3.23
C PRO A 40 -0.89 -7.55 -3.82
N TYR A 41 -1.06 -8.68 -3.12
CA TYR A 41 -1.51 -9.94 -3.73
C TYR A 41 -2.93 -9.90 -4.34
N ALA A 42 -3.78 -8.97 -3.90
CA ALA A 42 -5.11 -8.78 -4.49
C ALA A 42 -5.05 -8.12 -5.89
N GLY A 43 -3.94 -7.45 -6.23
CA GLY A 43 -3.73 -6.72 -7.49
C GLY A 43 -3.43 -7.61 -8.68
N VAL A 44 -4.37 -8.52 -9.00
CA VAL A 44 -4.30 -9.36 -10.19
C VAL A 44 -4.63 -8.56 -11.46
N GLY A 45 -3.97 -8.88 -12.58
CA GLY A 45 -4.29 -8.30 -13.89
C GLY A 45 -3.86 -6.84 -14.11
N LEU A 46 -2.98 -6.31 -13.25
CA LEU A 46 -2.39 -4.97 -13.44
C LEU A 46 -1.28 -4.95 -14.51
N SER A 47 -0.80 -6.13 -14.91
CA SER A 47 0.09 -6.35 -16.05
C SER A 47 -0.33 -7.61 -16.81
N THR A 48 -0.08 -7.64 -18.11
CA THR A 48 -0.28 -8.81 -18.97
C THR A 48 0.95 -9.73 -19.03
N GLU A 49 2.08 -9.31 -18.47
CA GLU A 49 3.35 -10.06 -18.55
C GLU A 49 3.42 -11.20 -17.54
N SER A 50 3.16 -10.89 -16.27
CA SER A 50 3.18 -11.87 -15.19
C SER A 50 2.43 -11.34 -13.96
N LEU A 51 2.18 -12.25 -13.01
CA LEU A 51 1.61 -11.91 -11.72
C LEU A 51 2.57 -11.06 -10.89
N GLU A 52 3.86 -11.39 -10.89
CA GLU A 52 4.90 -10.59 -10.25
C GLU A 52 4.95 -9.17 -10.83
N LYS A 53 4.83 -9.03 -12.16
CA LYS A 53 4.78 -7.72 -12.80
C LYS A 53 3.53 -6.93 -12.42
N SER A 54 2.42 -7.61 -12.16
CA SER A 54 1.22 -6.96 -11.63
C SER A 54 1.47 -6.38 -10.23
N TYR A 55 2.23 -7.08 -9.39
CA TYR A 55 2.61 -6.61 -8.06
C TYR A 55 3.60 -5.44 -8.09
N ASP A 56 4.59 -5.48 -9.00
CA ASP A 56 5.50 -4.36 -9.24
C ASP A 56 4.72 -3.07 -9.57
N VAL A 57 3.77 -3.16 -10.51
CA VAL A 57 2.92 -2.04 -10.92
C VAL A 57 2.07 -1.55 -9.74
N TYR A 58 1.57 -2.47 -8.92
CA TYR A 58 0.75 -2.09 -7.77
C TYR A 58 1.57 -1.36 -6.70
N GLU A 59 2.73 -1.91 -6.34
CA GLU A 59 3.67 -1.30 -5.41
C GLU A 59 4.03 0.11 -5.88
N GLN A 60 4.39 0.28 -7.15
CA GLN A 60 4.76 1.59 -7.69
C GLN A 60 3.64 2.62 -7.57
N ARG A 61 2.39 2.23 -7.86
CA ARG A 61 1.22 3.13 -7.73
C ARG A 61 1.00 3.57 -6.29
N VAL A 62 1.08 2.65 -5.34
CA VAL A 62 0.92 2.95 -3.90
C VAL A 62 2.09 3.78 -3.39
N ALA A 63 3.32 3.39 -3.70
CA ALA A 63 4.53 4.12 -3.32
C ALA A 63 4.52 5.57 -3.81
N THR A 64 4.04 5.81 -5.04
CA THR A 64 3.93 7.17 -5.60
C THR A 64 3.04 8.07 -4.74
N VAL A 65 1.87 7.58 -4.31
CA VAL A 65 0.97 8.34 -3.44
C VAL A 65 1.58 8.53 -2.06
N PHE A 66 2.11 7.47 -1.45
CA PHE A 66 2.64 7.49 -0.09
C PHE A 66 3.89 8.37 0.03
N ALA A 67 4.71 8.44 -1.01
CA ALA A 67 5.86 9.35 -1.07
C ALA A 67 5.43 10.82 -0.96
N THR A 68 4.30 11.22 -1.55
CA THR A 68 3.78 12.60 -1.40
C THR A 68 3.32 12.92 0.02
N LEU A 69 3.07 11.88 0.83
CA LEU A 69 2.69 12.00 2.24
C LEU A 69 3.90 11.83 3.19
N GLY A 70 5.11 11.59 2.65
CA GLY A 70 6.33 11.43 3.42
C GLY A 70 6.58 10.01 3.96
N PHE A 71 5.94 8.99 3.39
CA PHE A 71 6.14 7.59 3.80
C PHE A 71 6.89 6.77 2.75
N GLU A 72 7.81 5.95 3.22
CA GLU A 72 8.50 4.95 2.40
C GLU A 72 7.63 3.69 2.28
N VAL A 73 7.60 3.09 1.10
CA VAL A 73 6.86 1.86 0.83
C VAL A 73 7.82 0.79 0.33
N GLU A 74 7.75 -0.39 0.94
CA GLU A 74 8.36 -1.61 0.42
C GLU A 74 7.29 -2.68 0.33
N SER A 75 7.30 -3.49 -0.73
CA SER A 75 6.32 -4.56 -0.86
C SER A 75 6.84 -5.92 -0.42
N VAL A 76 5.98 -6.66 0.28
CA VAL A 76 6.26 -8.00 0.81
C VAL A 76 6.62 -9.02 -0.29
N HIS A 77 6.15 -8.81 -1.52
CA HIS A 77 6.46 -9.72 -2.64
C HIS A 77 7.94 -9.72 -3.05
N ARG A 78 8.71 -8.68 -2.67
CA ARG A 78 10.15 -8.61 -2.87
C ARG A 78 10.97 -9.24 -1.73
N SER A 79 10.32 -9.57 -0.61
CA SER A 79 11.02 -10.06 0.57
C SER A 79 11.37 -11.54 0.41
N ALA A 80 12.65 -11.86 0.64
CA ALA A 80 13.10 -13.25 0.75
C ALA A 80 12.52 -13.97 1.99
N ASN A 81 12.11 -13.20 3.02
CA ASN A 81 11.45 -13.73 4.21
C ASN A 81 10.23 -12.87 4.57
N PRO A 82 9.05 -13.16 3.98
CA PRO A 82 7.85 -12.35 4.18
C PRO A 82 7.35 -12.38 5.63
N VAL A 83 7.62 -13.44 6.40
CA VAL A 83 7.24 -13.53 7.81
C VAL A 83 8.02 -12.55 8.66
N SER A 84 9.35 -12.44 8.45
CA SER A 84 10.18 -11.43 9.14
C SER A 84 9.73 -10.03 8.79
N ALA A 85 9.50 -9.75 7.50
CA ALA A 85 9.06 -8.45 7.03
C ALA A 85 7.75 -8.00 7.72
N VAL A 86 6.78 -8.91 7.87
CA VAL A 86 5.52 -8.63 8.57
C VAL A 86 5.74 -8.36 10.06
N ASN A 87 6.62 -9.12 10.72
CA ASN A 87 6.90 -8.95 12.15
C ASN A 87 7.65 -7.65 12.46
N GLU A 88 8.46 -7.16 11.51
CA GLU A 88 9.29 -5.96 11.65
C GLU A 88 8.59 -4.68 11.15
N ALA A 89 7.45 -4.80 10.47
CA ALA A 89 6.75 -3.67 9.87
C ALA A 89 6.19 -2.70 10.91
N GLU A 90 6.45 -1.40 10.72
CA GLU A 90 5.82 -0.33 11.51
C GLU A 90 4.32 -0.21 11.19
N CYS A 91 3.97 -0.40 9.91
CA CYS A 91 2.60 -0.43 9.41
C CYS A 91 2.49 -1.36 8.20
N ILE A 92 1.32 -1.98 8.04
CA ILE A 92 0.99 -2.84 6.91
C ILE A 92 -0.17 -2.21 6.14
N ALA A 93 0.05 -1.93 4.86
CA ALA A 93 -0.99 -1.55 3.92
C ALA A 93 -1.35 -2.75 3.05
N VAL A 94 -2.65 -3.07 2.95
CA VAL A 94 -3.14 -4.19 2.13
C VAL A 94 -3.93 -3.61 0.96
N GLY A 95 -3.50 -3.89 -0.26
CA GLY A 95 -4.17 -3.44 -1.47
C GLY A 95 -5.52 -4.15 -1.66
N GLY A 96 -6.50 -3.43 -2.21
CA GLY A 96 -7.76 -4.04 -2.68
C GLY A 96 -7.59 -4.77 -4.03
N GLY A 97 -8.53 -5.65 -4.36
CA GLY A 97 -8.52 -6.43 -5.59
C GLY A 97 -9.37 -7.70 -5.48
N ASN A 98 -8.94 -8.79 -6.13
CA ASN A 98 -9.60 -10.10 -6.06
C ASN A 98 -9.43 -10.77 -4.68
#